data_AF-A0A9E0TYV6-F1
#
_entry.id   AF-A0A9E0TYV6-F1
#
_cell.length_a   1.000
_cell.length_b   1.000
_cell.length_c   1.000
_cell.angle_alpha   90.00
_cell.angle_beta   90.00
_cell.angle_gamma   90.00
#
_symmetry.space_group_name_H-M   'P 1'
#
loop_
_entity.id
_entity.type
_entity.pdbx_description
1 polymer ?
#
loop_
_entity_poly.entity_id
_entity_poly.type
_entity_poly.pdbx_seq_one_letter_code
_entity_poly.pdbx_strand_id
1 'polypeptide(L)'
;MHKGSHDLARRAIKYEMLGLSLREYIELRFNIHLPSYPLSEIIQNHERLASQIIERCEAIDQKIIPLFQHYLKCGYYPYFFELPNEEFYFITLEQNIHATIEVDLAAIYPHLNGVSINKLKQLLIFIAKSVPFTPNWTTIKDTLEIGDARTVKTYFQYLQDAYLVRCVGKGNKKFDHMNSPEKVYLDNPNQMQALCAGAANSGSERETFFLDMLSLKHSVTLAQKGDFLIDGNMLFEIGGRKKTFEQ
;
A
#
# COMPACT_ATOMS: atom_id res chain seq x y z
N MET A 1 -5.84 9.62 19.02
CA MET A 1 -5.30 9.89 20.37
C MET A 1 -6.30 9.43 21.43
N HIS A 2 -5.91 8.46 22.26
CA HIS A 2 -6.72 7.90 23.36
C HIS A 2 -6.72 8.82 24.59
N LYS A 3 -7.88 9.35 25.01
CA LYS A 3 -8.00 10.08 26.28
C LYS A 3 -8.25 9.20 27.52
N GLY A 4 -8.18 7.87 27.39
CA GLY A 4 -8.29 6.92 28.51
C GLY A 4 -7.18 5.86 28.60
N SER A 5 -6.19 5.85 27.70
CA SER A 5 -5.19 4.78 27.55
C SER A 5 -3.75 5.21 27.87
N HIS A 6 -3.57 6.21 28.76
CA HIS A 6 -2.25 6.80 28.97
C HIS A 6 -1.24 5.91 29.74
N ASP A 7 -1.70 4.86 30.41
CA ASP A 7 -0.86 3.94 31.20
C ASP A 7 -0.64 2.58 30.50
N LEU A 8 -1.68 1.99 29.90
CA LEU A 8 -1.56 0.74 29.13
C LEU A 8 -0.77 0.90 27.82
N ALA A 9 -0.93 2.03 27.11
CA ALA A 9 -0.20 2.28 25.86
C ALA A 9 1.33 2.43 26.03
N ARG A 10 1.82 2.64 27.27
CA ARG A 10 3.26 2.70 27.57
C ARG A 10 3.86 1.34 27.97
N ARG A 11 3.02 0.36 28.33
CA ARG A 11 3.45 -0.97 28.81
C ARG A 11 3.22 -2.08 27.79
N ALA A 12 2.39 -1.85 26.77
CA ALA A 12 2.21 -2.77 25.66
C ALA A 12 3.28 -2.52 24.59
N ILE A 13 4.05 -3.56 24.24
CA ILE A 13 4.84 -3.56 23.01
C ILE A 13 3.83 -3.54 21.85
N LYS A 14 3.72 -2.41 21.17
CA LYS A 14 2.95 -2.33 19.92
C LYS A 14 3.79 -2.95 18.83
N TYR A 15 3.38 -4.12 18.37
CA TYR A 15 3.92 -4.72 17.16
C TYR A 15 2.96 -4.39 16.02
N GLU A 16 3.39 -3.55 15.09
CA GLU A 16 2.64 -3.28 13.86
C GLU A 16 2.86 -4.46 12.91
N MET A 17 1.82 -5.25 12.67
CA MET A 17 1.82 -6.28 11.65
C MET A 17 1.33 -5.69 10.34
N LEU A 18 2.23 -5.58 9.36
CA LEU A 18 1.85 -5.30 7.96
C LEU A 18 1.57 -6.62 7.24
N GLY A 19 1.11 -6.52 5.98
CA GLY A 19 1.04 -7.68 5.10
C GLY A 19 2.40 -8.28 4.80
N LEU A 20 2.37 -9.47 4.22
CA LEU A 20 3.55 -10.22 3.82
C LEU A 20 4.31 -9.48 2.73
N SER A 21 5.63 -9.42 2.86
CA SER A 21 6.51 -9.14 1.72
C SER A 21 6.50 -10.29 0.71
N LEU A 22 6.96 -10.05 -0.52
CA LEU A 22 7.15 -11.12 -1.52
C LEU A 22 8.01 -12.27 -0.97
N ARG A 23 9.03 -11.94 -0.18
CA ARG A 23 9.90 -12.92 0.47
C ARG A 23 9.11 -13.82 1.41
N GLU A 24 8.36 -13.23 2.34
CA GLU A 24 7.57 -13.98 3.33
C GLU A 24 6.45 -14.78 2.67
N TYR A 25 5.83 -14.23 1.62
CA TYR A 25 4.86 -14.95 0.80
C TYR A 25 5.47 -16.23 0.20
N ILE A 26 6.67 -16.16 -0.39
CA ILE A 26 7.35 -17.34 -0.96
C ILE A 26 7.76 -18.32 0.15
N GLU A 27 8.36 -17.83 1.24
CA GLU A 27 8.78 -18.66 2.37
C GLU A 27 7.59 -19.42 2.97
N LEU A 28 6.48 -18.74 3.24
CA LEU A 28 5.27 -19.35 3.76
C LEU A 28 4.67 -20.35 2.78
N ARG A 29 4.70 -20.06 1.47
CA ARG A 29 4.02 -20.88 0.47
C ARG A 29 4.74 -22.18 0.14
N PHE A 30 6.06 -22.14 0.14
CA PHE A 30 6.87 -23.29 -0.26
C PHE A 30 7.70 -23.86 0.88
N ASN A 31 7.54 -23.31 2.09
CA ASN A 31 8.30 -23.70 3.27
C ASN A 31 9.82 -23.69 3.02
N ILE A 32 10.30 -22.62 2.39
CA ILE A 32 11.72 -22.38 2.14
C ILE A 32 12.22 -21.19 2.95
N HIS A 33 13.55 -21.02 2.99
CA HIS A 33 14.16 -19.82 3.53
C HIS A 33 14.83 -18.99 2.44
N LEU A 34 14.49 -17.70 2.41
CA LEU A 34 15.08 -16.69 1.56
C LEU A 34 15.77 -15.62 2.42
N PRO A 35 17.01 -15.25 2.09
CA PRO A 35 17.73 -14.20 2.81
C PRO A 35 17.03 -12.84 2.68
N SER A 36 17.13 -12.02 3.73
CA SER A 36 16.72 -10.62 3.72
C SER A 36 17.95 -9.72 3.54
N TYR A 37 17.81 -8.66 2.75
CA TYR A 37 18.90 -7.77 2.40
C TYR A 37 18.55 -6.32 2.74
N PRO A 38 19.50 -5.52 3.25
CA PRO A 38 19.30 -4.09 3.38
C PRO A 38 19.24 -3.43 1.99
N LEU A 39 18.50 -2.32 1.89
CA LEU A 39 18.32 -1.60 0.61
C LEU A 39 19.65 -1.22 -0.06
N SER A 40 20.67 -0.84 0.73
CA SER A 40 22.01 -0.53 0.22
C SER A 40 22.68 -1.70 -0.49
N GLU A 41 22.52 -2.92 0.04
CA GLU A 41 23.07 -4.13 -0.59
C GLU A 41 22.30 -4.48 -1.85
N ILE A 42 20.97 -4.31 -1.85
CA ILE A 42 20.14 -4.50 -3.05
C ILE A 42 20.63 -3.58 -4.17
N ILE A 43 20.81 -2.28 -3.90
CA ILE A 43 21.26 -1.32 -4.92
C ILE A 43 22.62 -1.73 -5.50
N GLN A 44 23.58 -2.10 -4.65
CA GLN A 44 24.95 -2.38 -5.05
C GLN A 44 25.15 -3.76 -5.70
N ASN A 45 24.37 -4.77 -5.29
CA ASN A 45 24.61 -6.17 -5.64
C ASN A 45 23.39 -6.87 -6.28
N HIS A 46 22.40 -6.12 -6.78
CA HIS A 46 21.14 -6.66 -7.28
C HIS A 46 21.29 -7.82 -8.26
N GLU A 47 22.25 -7.79 -9.20
CA GLU A 47 22.45 -8.88 -10.17
C GLU A 47 22.80 -10.21 -9.48
N ARG A 48 23.80 -10.19 -8.59
CA ARG A 48 24.22 -11.36 -7.82
C ARG A 48 23.09 -11.87 -6.92
N LEU A 49 22.40 -10.96 -6.25
CA LEU A 49 21.29 -11.30 -5.36
C LEU A 49 20.12 -11.92 -6.13
N ALA A 50 19.80 -11.38 -7.30
CA ALA A 50 18.76 -11.90 -8.16
C ALA A 50 19.09 -13.31 -8.64
N SER A 51 20.32 -13.58 -9.09
CA SER A 51 20.76 -14.94 -9.46
C SER A 51 20.57 -15.94 -8.33
N GLN A 52 20.97 -15.57 -7.09
CA GLN A 52 20.81 -16.45 -5.93
C GLN A 52 19.34 -16.73 -5.58
N ILE A 53 18.46 -15.73 -5.71
CA ILE A 53 17.02 -15.91 -5.49
C ILE A 53 16.43 -16.81 -6.57
N ILE A 54 16.81 -16.61 -7.84
CA ILE A 54 16.38 -17.44 -8.97
C ILE A 54 16.76 -18.90 -8.72
N GLU A 55 18.02 -19.18 -8.39
CA GLU A 55 18.50 -20.55 -8.10
C GLU A 55 17.69 -21.21 -6.97
N ARG A 56 17.38 -20.47 -5.89
CA ARG A 56 16.56 -20.99 -4.77
C ARG A 56 15.13 -21.28 -5.16
N CYS A 57 14.51 -20.44 -5.99
CA CYS A 57 13.18 -20.70 -6.53
C CYS A 57 13.18 -21.89 -7.50
N GLU A 58 14.20 -22.00 -8.36
CA GLU A 58 14.31 -23.10 -9.32
C GLU A 58 14.54 -24.44 -8.65
N ALA A 59 15.24 -24.48 -7.51
CA ALA A 59 15.44 -25.69 -6.70
C ALA A 59 14.12 -26.30 -6.17
N ILE A 60 13.04 -25.52 -6.13
CA ILE A 60 11.69 -25.98 -5.77
C ILE A 60 10.72 -25.99 -6.97
N ASP A 61 11.27 -26.01 -8.19
CA ASP A 61 10.50 -25.99 -9.45
C ASP A 61 9.57 -24.77 -9.58
N GLN A 62 10.00 -23.62 -9.05
CA GLN A 62 9.28 -22.36 -9.16
C GLN A 62 10.08 -21.30 -9.91
N LYS A 63 9.38 -20.34 -10.51
CA LYS A 63 9.98 -19.20 -11.21
C LYS A 63 9.58 -17.89 -10.53
N ILE A 64 10.55 -17.02 -10.27
CA ILE A 64 10.32 -15.78 -9.50
C ILE A 64 9.32 -14.82 -10.15
N ILE A 65 9.28 -14.73 -11.48
CA ILE A 65 8.38 -13.81 -12.19
C ILE A 65 6.91 -14.21 -12.04
N PRO A 66 6.50 -15.47 -12.33
CA PRO A 66 5.15 -15.95 -12.00
C PRO A 66 4.78 -15.80 -10.52
N LEU A 67 5.71 -16.09 -9.61
CA LEU A 67 5.49 -15.92 -8.17
C LEU A 67 5.19 -14.47 -7.81
N PHE A 68 5.94 -13.53 -8.36
CA PHE A 68 5.73 -12.11 -8.16
C PHE A 68 4.38 -11.65 -8.73
N GLN A 69 4.01 -12.10 -9.93
CA GLN A 69 2.72 -11.77 -10.53
C GLN A 69 1.54 -12.28 -9.70
N HIS A 70 1.64 -13.47 -9.12
CA HIS A 70 0.63 -13.99 -8.22
C HIS A 70 0.61 -13.22 -6.89
N TYR A 71 1.78 -12.87 -6.35
CA TYR A 71 1.87 -12.09 -5.12
C TYR A 71 1.11 -10.77 -5.21
N LEU A 72 1.30 -10.02 -6.31
CA LEU A 72 0.62 -8.75 -6.57
C LEU A 72 -0.92 -8.85 -6.62
N LYS A 73 -1.44 -10.06 -6.85
CA LYS A 73 -2.88 -10.34 -6.83
C LYS A 73 -3.36 -10.82 -5.46
N CYS A 74 -2.70 -11.84 -4.92
CA CYS A 74 -3.20 -12.58 -3.76
C CYS A 74 -2.08 -13.17 -2.87
N GLY A 75 -0.97 -12.45 -2.69
CA GLY A 75 0.09 -12.83 -1.73
C GLY A 75 0.35 -11.90 -0.55
N TYR A 76 -0.26 -10.70 -0.48
CA TYR A 76 -0.03 -9.72 0.59
C TYR A 76 -0.68 -10.13 1.91
N TYR A 77 -1.93 -10.61 1.89
CA TYR A 77 -2.64 -10.99 3.12
C TYR A 77 -2.54 -12.50 3.37
N PRO A 78 -2.09 -12.95 4.56
CA PRO A 78 -1.71 -14.34 4.82
C PRO A 78 -2.87 -15.35 4.72
N TYR A 79 -4.13 -14.91 4.81
CA TYR A 79 -5.29 -15.80 4.65
C TYR A 79 -5.45 -16.38 3.24
N PHE A 80 -4.60 -16.00 2.27
CA PHE A 80 -4.62 -16.60 0.93
C PHE A 80 -4.42 -18.12 0.94
N PHE A 81 -3.78 -18.68 1.97
CA PHE A 81 -3.59 -20.12 2.14
C PHE A 81 -4.87 -20.89 2.46
N GLU A 82 -5.82 -20.21 3.09
CA GLU A 82 -7.04 -20.83 3.63
C GLU A 82 -8.20 -20.74 2.63
N LEU A 83 -8.06 -19.92 1.59
CA LEU A 83 -9.10 -19.66 0.61
C LEU A 83 -8.95 -20.56 -0.61
N PRO A 84 -10.07 -21.08 -1.15
CA PRO A 84 -10.03 -22.10 -2.19
C PRO A 84 -9.50 -21.60 -3.54
N ASN A 85 -9.66 -20.30 -3.83
CA ASN A 85 -9.19 -19.69 -5.07
C ASN A 85 -9.11 -18.14 -4.94
N GLU A 86 -8.64 -17.49 -6.02
CA GLU A 86 -8.46 -16.03 -6.09
C GLU A 86 -9.78 -15.25 -5.94
N GLU A 87 -10.92 -15.78 -6.41
CA GLU A 87 -12.22 -15.11 -6.31
C GLU A 87 -12.66 -14.97 -4.85
N PHE A 88 -12.57 -16.05 -4.07
CA PHE A 88 -12.84 -16.00 -2.63
C PHE A 88 -11.86 -15.07 -1.90
N TYR A 89 -10.59 -15.03 -2.34
CA TYR A 89 -9.62 -14.07 -1.81
C TYR A 89 -10.05 -12.62 -2.01
N PHE A 90 -10.51 -12.25 -3.21
CA PHE A 90 -10.97 -10.89 -3.48
C PHE A 90 -12.25 -10.55 -2.71
N ILE A 91 -13.22 -11.47 -2.64
CA ILE A 91 -14.44 -11.29 -1.85
C ILE A 91 -14.11 -11.07 -0.37
N THR A 92 -13.24 -11.90 0.21
CA THR A 92 -12.81 -11.76 1.61
C THR A 92 -12.05 -10.46 1.83
N LEU A 93 -11.16 -10.07 0.91
CA LEU A 93 -10.45 -8.80 1.01
C LEU A 93 -11.41 -7.60 0.97
N GLU A 94 -12.37 -7.58 0.05
CA GLU A 94 -13.37 -6.51 -0.02
C GLU A 94 -14.23 -6.44 1.26
N GLN A 95 -14.64 -7.59 1.80
CA GLN A 95 -15.36 -7.67 3.07
C GLN A 95 -14.52 -7.13 4.24
N ASN A 96 -13.23 -7.47 4.29
CA ASN A 96 -12.32 -6.96 5.33
C ASN A 96 -12.12 -5.45 5.21
N ILE A 97 -12.01 -4.91 4.00
CA ILE A 97 -11.92 -3.47 3.76
C ILE A 97 -13.20 -2.77 4.25
N HIS A 98 -14.38 -3.32 3.94
CA HIS A 98 -15.64 -2.77 4.43
C HIS A 98 -15.74 -2.84 5.96
N ALA A 99 -15.38 -3.97 6.57
CA ALA A 99 -15.35 -4.11 8.02
C ALA A 99 -14.38 -3.12 8.68
N THR A 100 -13.21 -2.89 8.08
CA THR A 100 -12.23 -1.89 8.54
C THR A 100 -12.85 -0.50 8.60
N ILE A 101 -13.63 -0.11 7.58
CA ILE A 101 -14.29 1.20 7.56
C ILE A 101 -15.46 1.25 8.55
N GLU A 102 -16.33 0.23 8.53
CA GLU A 102 -17.60 0.25 9.24
C GLU A 102 -17.46 0.00 10.75
N VAL A 103 -16.51 -0.83 11.14
CA VAL A 103 -16.30 -1.28 12.53
C VAL A 103 -15.06 -0.62 13.11
N ASP A 104 -13.90 -0.83 12.50
CA ASP A 104 -12.62 -0.45 13.13
C ASP A 104 -12.44 1.07 13.16
N LEU A 105 -12.65 1.75 12.03
CA LEU A 105 -12.59 3.21 11.97
C LEU A 105 -13.66 3.87 12.84
N ALA A 106 -14.89 3.32 12.87
CA ALA A 106 -15.94 3.84 13.74
C ALA A 106 -15.59 3.70 15.23
N ALA A 107 -14.94 2.60 15.62
CA ALA A 107 -14.46 2.38 16.98
C ALA A 107 -13.30 3.33 17.36
N ILE A 108 -12.40 3.63 16.42
CA ILE A 108 -11.27 4.56 16.64
C ILE A 108 -11.74 6.02 16.64
N TYR A 109 -12.74 6.35 15.82
CA TYR A 109 -13.27 7.69 15.61
C TYR A 109 -14.78 7.74 15.92
N PRO A 110 -15.19 7.80 17.21
CA PRO A 110 -16.59 7.65 17.62
C PRO A 110 -17.55 8.72 17.11
N HIS A 111 -17.05 9.82 16.56
CA HIS A 111 -17.86 10.86 15.91
C HIS A 111 -18.28 10.49 14.47
N LEU A 112 -17.73 9.42 13.89
CA LEU A 112 -18.19 8.89 12.61
C LEU A 112 -19.56 8.24 12.79
N ASN A 113 -20.57 8.79 12.10
CA ASN A 113 -21.90 8.21 12.03
C ASN A 113 -22.11 7.49 10.68
N GLY A 114 -23.27 6.85 10.49
CA GLY A 114 -23.56 6.11 9.26
C GLY A 114 -23.42 6.92 7.96
N VAL A 115 -23.67 8.24 8.01
CA VAL A 115 -23.46 9.12 6.84
C VAL A 115 -21.98 9.28 6.56
N SER A 116 -21.14 9.54 7.57
CA SER A 116 -19.69 9.63 7.42
C SER A 116 -19.08 8.34 6.90
N ILE A 117 -19.53 7.19 7.42
CA ILE A 117 -19.08 5.85 6.99
C ILE A 117 -19.43 5.61 5.52
N ASN A 118 -20.64 5.96 5.09
CA ASN A 118 -21.01 5.87 3.68
C ASN A 118 -20.16 6.78 2.78
N LYS A 119 -19.85 8.01 3.23
CA LYS A 119 -18.96 8.91 2.49
C LYS A 119 -17.51 8.40 2.43
N LEU A 120 -16.99 7.75 3.47
CA LEU A 120 -15.69 7.09 3.47
C LEU A 120 -15.62 5.95 2.44
N LYS A 121 -16.66 5.09 2.39
CA LYS A 121 -16.75 4.02 1.38
C LYS A 121 -16.81 4.58 -0.05
N GLN A 122 -17.66 5.59 -0.28
CA GLN A 122 -17.74 6.27 -1.59
C GLN A 122 -16.40 6.91 -1.97
N LEU A 123 -15.70 7.50 -1.01
CA LEU A 123 -14.38 8.07 -1.23
C LEU A 123 -13.35 6.99 -1.62
N LEU A 124 -13.34 5.84 -0.93
CA LEU A 124 -12.43 4.75 -1.29
C LEU A 124 -12.70 4.24 -2.71
N ILE A 125 -13.97 4.10 -3.11
CA ILE A 125 -14.34 3.72 -4.49
C ILE A 125 -13.87 4.78 -5.49
N PHE A 126 -14.02 6.07 -5.18
CA PHE A 126 -13.53 7.16 -6.02
C PHE A 126 -12.00 7.08 -6.20
N ILE A 127 -11.28 6.81 -5.11
CA ILE A 127 -9.82 6.64 -5.12
C ILE A 127 -9.46 5.44 -5.99
N ALA A 128 -10.05 4.27 -5.75
CA ALA A 128 -9.75 3.05 -6.51
C ALA A 128 -9.92 3.22 -8.03
N LYS A 129 -10.89 4.01 -8.48
CA LYS A 129 -11.10 4.30 -9.91
C LYS A 129 -10.08 5.27 -10.51
N SER A 130 -9.39 6.05 -9.67
CA SER A 130 -8.56 7.17 -10.11
C SER A 130 -7.08 6.99 -9.80
N VAL A 131 -6.70 5.98 -9.01
CA VAL A 131 -5.31 5.81 -8.57
C VAL A 131 -4.36 5.38 -9.69
N PRO A 132 -3.12 5.91 -9.69
CA PRO A 132 -2.64 7.00 -8.85
C PRO A 132 -3.04 8.38 -9.42
N PHE A 133 -3.33 9.35 -8.55
CA PHE A 133 -3.70 10.71 -8.96
C PHE A 133 -3.27 11.78 -7.96
N THR A 134 -3.20 13.03 -8.41
CA THR A 134 -3.08 14.21 -7.55
C THR A 134 -4.46 14.69 -7.12
N PRO A 135 -4.74 14.77 -5.81
CA PRO A 135 -6.08 15.08 -5.33
C PRO A 135 -6.45 16.55 -5.54
N ASN A 136 -7.59 16.79 -6.19
CA ASN A 136 -8.28 18.08 -6.17
C ASN A 136 -9.40 18.06 -5.14
N TRP A 137 -9.16 18.64 -3.96
CA TRP A 137 -10.09 18.60 -2.83
C TRP A 137 -11.46 19.17 -3.14
N THR A 138 -11.52 20.23 -3.94
CA THR A 138 -12.78 20.87 -4.33
C THR A 138 -13.59 19.95 -5.23
N THR A 139 -12.96 19.39 -6.27
CA THR A 139 -13.62 18.44 -7.17
C THR A 139 -14.12 17.21 -6.43
N ILE A 140 -13.31 16.64 -5.53
CA ILE A 140 -13.70 15.45 -4.75
C ILE A 140 -14.86 15.79 -3.80
N LYS A 141 -14.77 16.93 -3.11
CA LYS A 141 -15.81 17.44 -2.22
C LYS A 141 -17.14 17.56 -2.96
N ASP A 142 -17.15 18.21 -4.12
CA ASP A 142 -18.37 18.42 -4.90
C ASP A 142 -18.90 17.10 -5.48
N THR A 143 -18.02 16.25 -6.02
CA THR A 143 -18.38 14.93 -6.58
C THR A 143 -19.01 14.01 -5.54
N LEU A 144 -18.50 14.04 -4.32
CA LEU A 144 -18.97 13.19 -3.22
C LEU A 144 -19.99 13.92 -2.33
N GLU A 145 -20.44 15.12 -2.70
CA GLU A 145 -21.40 15.93 -1.94
C GLU A 145 -21.02 16.04 -0.44
N ILE A 146 -19.74 16.31 -0.18
CA ILE A 146 -19.22 16.56 1.18
C ILE A 146 -19.28 18.07 1.43
N GLY A 147 -19.73 18.50 2.60
CA GLY A 147 -19.94 19.94 2.86
C GLY A 147 -18.67 20.79 2.86
N ASP A 148 -17.51 20.21 3.18
CA ASP A 148 -16.24 20.93 3.36
C ASP A 148 -15.05 20.11 2.85
N ALA A 149 -14.14 20.76 2.11
CA ALA A 149 -12.90 20.16 1.62
C ALA A 149 -11.98 19.69 2.77
N ARG A 150 -12.03 20.33 3.94
CA ARG A 150 -11.31 19.90 5.15
C ARG A 150 -11.80 18.53 5.64
N THR A 151 -13.09 18.26 5.51
CA THR A 151 -13.67 16.95 5.84
C THR A 151 -13.16 15.88 4.86
N VAL A 152 -13.02 16.21 3.57
CA VAL A 152 -12.41 15.29 2.60
C VAL A 152 -10.98 14.93 3.01
N LYS A 153 -10.13 15.92 3.31
CA LYS A 153 -8.76 15.67 3.80
C LYS A 153 -8.73 14.79 5.05
N THR A 154 -9.65 15.06 5.98
CA THR A 154 -9.81 14.27 7.21
C THR A 154 -10.19 12.82 6.90
N TYR A 155 -11.08 12.59 5.93
CA TYR A 155 -11.44 11.23 5.50
C TYR A 155 -10.29 10.50 4.81
N PHE A 156 -9.47 11.20 4.01
CA PHE A 156 -8.22 10.62 3.49
C PHE A 156 -7.29 10.17 4.62
N GLN A 157 -7.16 10.99 5.67
CA GLN A 157 -6.35 10.61 6.82
C GLN A 157 -6.89 9.36 7.51
N TYR A 158 -8.20 9.25 7.70
CA TYR A 158 -8.79 8.05 8.30
C TYR A 158 -8.53 6.81 7.44
N LEU A 159 -8.68 6.90 6.12
CA LEU A 159 -8.35 5.80 5.21
C LEU A 159 -6.86 5.44 5.24
N GLN A 160 -5.97 6.42 5.43
CA GLN A 160 -4.55 6.18 5.57
C GLN A 160 -4.19 5.53 6.91
N ASP A 161 -4.79 5.98 8.02
CA ASP A 161 -4.62 5.37 9.34
C ASP A 161 -5.12 3.91 9.38
N ALA A 162 -6.07 3.58 8.50
CA ALA A 162 -6.59 2.23 8.30
C ALA A 162 -5.78 1.39 7.30
N TYR A 163 -4.66 1.89 6.77
CA TYR A 163 -3.86 1.21 5.74
C TYR A 163 -4.67 0.81 4.49
N LEU A 164 -5.59 1.68 4.06
CA LEU A 164 -6.39 1.51 2.83
C LEU A 164 -5.88 2.42 1.69
N VAL A 165 -5.17 3.49 2.03
CA VAL A 165 -4.70 4.51 1.09
C VAL A 165 -3.34 5.02 1.54
N ARG A 166 -2.44 5.33 0.60
CA ARG A 166 -1.18 6.02 0.86
C ARG A 166 -1.18 7.39 0.17
N CYS A 167 -0.93 8.43 0.95
CA CYS A 167 -0.76 9.79 0.48
C CYS A 167 0.72 10.15 0.47
N VAL A 168 1.28 10.43 -0.71
CA VAL A 168 2.70 10.76 -0.89
C VAL A 168 2.83 12.22 -1.32
N GLY A 169 3.72 12.95 -0.65
CA GLY A 169 4.03 14.35 -0.96
C GLY A 169 5.50 14.55 -1.30
N LYS A 170 5.86 15.78 -1.67
CA LYS A 170 7.26 16.18 -1.88
C LYS A 170 7.95 16.55 -0.57
N GLY A 171 9.27 16.34 -0.53
CA GLY A 171 10.15 16.85 0.53
C GLY A 171 10.25 15.96 1.79
N ASN A 172 11.25 16.25 2.63
CA ASN A 172 11.73 15.37 3.71
C ASN A 172 10.87 15.31 4.98
N LYS A 173 9.60 15.76 4.96
CA LYS A 173 8.79 15.87 6.18
C LYS A 173 7.54 14.99 6.11
N LYS A 174 7.60 13.84 6.82
CA LYS A 174 6.47 12.92 7.08
C LYS A 174 5.17 13.62 7.54
N PHE A 175 5.29 14.80 8.15
CA PHE A 175 4.18 15.57 8.71
C PHE A 175 3.39 16.41 7.69
N ASP A 176 3.90 16.61 6.46
CA ASP A 176 3.27 17.51 5.48
C ASP A 176 2.50 16.79 4.36
N HIS A 177 2.59 15.46 4.31
CA HIS A 177 1.91 14.64 3.30
C HIS A 177 0.38 14.73 3.36
N MET A 178 -0.21 15.21 4.45
CA MET A 178 -1.66 15.35 4.60
C MET A 178 -2.19 16.75 4.21
N ASN A 179 -1.36 17.79 4.32
CA ASN A 179 -1.81 19.16 4.04
C ASN A 179 -1.94 19.40 2.53
N SER A 180 -1.07 18.75 1.74
CA SER A 180 -1.08 18.78 0.28
C SER A 180 -0.42 17.53 -0.30
N PRO A 181 -1.02 16.33 -0.18
CA PRO A 181 -0.53 15.17 -0.91
C PRO A 181 -0.56 15.46 -2.40
N GLU A 182 0.54 15.09 -3.04
CA GLU A 182 0.73 15.33 -4.46
C GLU A 182 0.40 14.08 -5.28
N LYS A 183 0.39 12.90 -4.64
CA LYS A 183 -0.05 11.66 -5.28
C LYS A 183 -0.69 10.73 -4.25
N VAL A 184 -1.77 10.08 -4.64
CA VAL A 184 -2.54 9.14 -3.84
C VAL A 184 -2.46 7.75 -4.47
N TYR A 185 -2.29 6.72 -3.65
CA TYR A 185 -2.28 5.31 -4.03
C TYR A 185 -3.23 4.49 -3.13
N LEU A 186 -3.66 3.32 -3.59
CA LEU A 186 -4.14 2.28 -2.65
C LEU A 186 -2.95 1.73 -1.85
N ASP A 187 -3.21 1.13 -0.69
CA ASP A 187 -2.14 0.79 0.24
C ASP A 187 -1.21 -0.31 -0.26
N ASN A 188 -1.76 -1.29 -0.97
CA ASN A 188 -1.00 -2.39 -1.54
C ASN A 188 -1.61 -2.88 -2.88
N PRO A 189 -0.84 -3.65 -3.68
CA PRO A 189 -1.30 -4.18 -4.97
C PRO A 189 -2.57 -5.03 -4.87
N ASN A 190 -2.76 -5.79 -3.79
CA ASN A 190 -3.87 -6.72 -3.67
C ASN A 190 -5.19 -5.97 -3.46
N GLN A 191 -5.17 -4.86 -2.71
CA GLN A 191 -6.30 -3.93 -2.64
C GLN A 191 -6.63 -3.35 -4.01
N MET A 192 -5.61 -3.03 -4.81
CA MET A 192 -5.82 -2.52 -6.17
C MET A 192 -6.45 -3.59 -7.08
N GLN A 193 -6.03 -4.85 -6.96
CA GLN A 193 -6.63 -5.95 -7.71
C GLN A 193 -8.09 -6.21 -7.29
N ALA A 194 -8.40 -6.14 -5.99
CA ALA A 194 -9.77 -6.31 -5.49
C ALA A 194 -10.70 -5.15 -5.87
N LEU A 195 -10.27 -3.89 -5.67
CA LEU A 195 -11.13 -2.72 -5.79
C LEU A 195 -11.24 -2.16 -7.22
N CYS A 196 -10.22 -2.36 -8.07
CA CYS A 196 -10.20 -1.82 -9.43
C CYS A 196 -10.79 -2.78 -10.48
N ALA A 197 -11.32 -3.95 -10.08
CA ALA A 197 -11.94 -4.93 -10.98
C ALA A 197 -11.08 -5.27 -12.23
N GLY A 198 -9.76 -5.41 -12.06
CA GLY A 198 -8.83 -5.72 -13.14
C GLY A 198 -8.45 -4.56 -14.07
N ALA A 199 -8.93 -3.33 -13.81
CA ALA A 199 -8.53 -2.12 -14.55
C ALA A 199 -7.18 -1.53 -14.10
N ALA A 200 -6.51 -2.18 -13.14
CA ALA A 200 -5.23 -1.74 -12.62
C ALA A 200 -4.15 -1.75 -13.72
N ASN A 201 -3.56 -0.59 -14.01
CA ASN A 201 -2.46 -0.54 -14.96
C ASN A 201 -1.16 -1.06 -14.30
N SER A 202 -0.32 -1.75 -15.08
CA SER A 202 0.90 -2.38 -14.54
C SER A 202 1.95 -1.38 -14.01
N GLY A 203 1.92 -0.13 -14.47
CA GLY A 203 2.80 0.94 -13.97
C GLY A 203 2.46 1.30 -12.53
N SER A 204 1.18 1.61 -12.31
CA SER A 204 0.60 1.86 -10.99
C SER A 204 0.85 0.69 -10.04
N GLU A 205 0.71 -0.55 -10.50
CA GLU A 205 0.97 -1.73 -9.68
C GLU A 205 2.41 -1.79 -9.17
N ARG A 206 3.37 -1.52 -10.06
CA ARG A 206 4.79 -1.48 -9.70
C ARG A 206 5.10 -0.35 -8.72
N GLU A 207 4.53 0.84 -8.95
CA GLU A 207 4.68 1.97 -8.05
C GLU A 207 4.09 1.66 -6.66
N THR A 208 2.87 1.10 -6.62
CA THR A 208 2.20 0.72 -5.37
C THR A 208 3.00 -0.35 -4.63
N PHE A 209 3.48 -1.39 -5.30
CA PHE A 209 4.33 -2.41 -4.69
C PHE A 209 5.62 -1.81 -4.11
N PHE A 210 6.30 -0.95 -4.88
CA PHE A 210 7.52 -0.30 -4.43
C PHE A 210 7.30 0.58 -3.20
N LEU A 211 6.23 1.39 -3.24
CA LEU A 211 5.83 2.26 -2.14
C LEU A 211 5.53 1.44 -0.88
N ASP A 212 4.73 0.39 -1.01
CA ASP A 212 4.35 -0.49 0.10
C ASP A 212 5.56 -1.17 0.75
N MET A 213 6.45 -1.78 -0.05
CA MET A 213 7.63 -2.48 0.48
C MET A 213 8.63 -1.56 1.16
N LEU A 214 8.86 -0.34 0.66
CA LEU A 214 9.85 0.57 1.23
C LEU A 214 9.32 1.41 2.38
N SER A 215 8.03 1.74 2.40
CA SER A 215 7.44 2.61 3.44
C SER A 215 7.54 2.04 4.85
N LEU A 216 7.76 0.73 5.00
CA LEU A 216 7.95 0.08 6.31
C LEU A 216 9.22 0.57 7.02
N LYS A 217 10.33 0.75 6.30
CA LYS A 217 11.64 1.08 6.91
C LYS A 217 12.26 2.37 6.40
N HIS A 218 11.74 2.92 5.31
CA HIS A 218 12.31 4.08 4.64
C HIS A 218 11.29 5.22 4.52
N SER A 219 11.80 6.44 4.44
CA SER A 219 10.97 7.58 4.06
C SER A 219 10.81 7.60 2.55
N VAL A 220 9.59 7.44 2.06
CA VAL A 220 9.28 7.51 0.62
C VAL A 220 8.57 8.82 0.32
N THR A 221 9.12 9.60 -0.61
CA THR A 221 8.58 10.91 -1.01
C THR A 221 8.59 11.03 -2.52
N LEU A 222 7.81 11.96 -3.10
CA LEU A 222 7.89 12.24 -4.53
C LEU A 222 9.15 13.03 -4.85
N ALA A 223 9.83 12.67 -5.93
CA ALA A 223 10.97 13.43 -6.42
C ALA A 223 10.54 14.67 -7.22
N GLN A 224 11.46 15.63 -7.37
CA GLN A 224 11.24 16.76 -8.30
C GLN A 224 11.37 16.33 -9.77
N LYS A 225 12.26 15.37 -10.03
CA LYS A 225 12.48 14.69 -11.30
C LYS A 225 12.63 13.19 -11.00
N GLY A 226 11.94 12.35 -11.75
CA GLY A 226 11.77 10.92 -11.46
C GLY A 226 10.59 10.61 -10.53
N ASP A 227 10.38 9.33 -10.21
CA ASP A 227 9.19 8.87 -9.49
C ASP A 227 9.27 9.08 -7.96
N PHE A 228 10.29 8.53 -7.29
CA PHE A 228 10.39 8.56 -5.81
C PHE A 228 11.78 8.93 -5.30
N LEU A 229 11.83 9.66 -4.19
CA LEU A 229 13.04 9.96 -3.43
C LEU A 229 12.98 9.25 -2.06
N ILE A 230 13.87 8.28 -1.88
CA ILE A 230 13.98 7.44 -0.68
C ILE A 230 15.01 8.03 0.27
N ASP A 231 14.64 8.17 1.54
CA ASP A 231 15.46 8.75 2.62
C ASP A 231 16.06 10.13 2.28
N GLY A 232 15.41 10.85 1.35
CA GLY A 232 15.81 12.18 0.91
C GLY A 232 17.02 12.23 -0.02
N ASN A 233 17.63 11.10 -0.38
CA ASN A 233 18.89 11.08 -1.14
C ASN A 233 18.99 10.02 -2.24
N MET A 234 18.13 8.99 -2.26
CA MET A 234 18.16 7.95 -3.29
C MET A 234 16.99 8.14 -4.25
N LEU A 235 17.28 8.52 -5.50
CA LEU A 235 16.29 8.68 -6.55
C LEU A 235 15.98 7.33 -7.20
N PHE A 236 14.70 6.97 -7.26
CA PHE A 236 14.22 5.75 -7.91
C PHE A 236 13.22 6.09 -9.01
N GLU A 237 13.42 5.46 -10.16
CA GLU A 237 12.51 5.47 -11.28
C GLU A 237 11.85 4.09 -11.40
N ILE A 238 10.53 4.04 -11.36
CA ILE A 238 9.75 2.82 -11.36
C ILE A 238 9.15 2.63 -12.75
N GLY A 239 9.62 1.59 -13.43
CA GLY A 239 9.34 1.40 -14.84
C GLY A 239 9.37 -0.04 -15.29
N GLY A 240 8.75 -0.27 -16.46
CA GLY A 240 8.97 -1.49 -17.21
C GLY A 240 10.21 -1.37 -18.10
N ARG A 241 10.60 -2.47 -18.74
CA ARG A 241 11.78 -2.59 -19.63
C ARG A 241 11.95 -1.46 -20.68
N LYS A 242 10.88 -0.77 -21.05
CA LYS A 242 10.90 0.30 -22.06
C LYS A 242 11.13 1.72 -21.50
N LYS A 243 11.16 1.91 -20.18
CA LYS A 243 11.43 3.23 -19.56
C LYS A 243 12.95 3.47 -19.56
N THR A 244 13.38 4.64 -19.99
CA THR A 244 14.78 5.10 -19.94
C THR A 244 14.94 6.17 -18.87
N PHE A 245 16.17 6.36 -18.35
CA PHE A 245 16.48 7.38 -17.33
C PHE A 245 16.49 8.83 -17.87
N GLU A 246 16.17 9.05 -19.16
CA GLU A 246 16.17 10.37 -19.80
C GLU A 246 14.79 11.05 -19.75
N GLN A 247 14.18 11.15 -18.57
CA GLN A 247 12.90 11.84 -18.36
C GLN A 247 13.05 13.09 -17.49
#